data_AF-A0A9E5EUP4-F1
#
_entry.id   AF-A0A9E5EUP4-F1
#
_cell.length_a   1.000
_cell.length_b   1.000
_cell.length_c   1.000
_cell.angle_alpha   90.00
_cell.angle_beta   90.00
_cell.angle_gamma   90.00
#
_symmetry.space_group_name_H-M   'P 1'
#
loop_
_entity.id
_entity.type
_entity.pdbx_description
1 polymer ?
#
loop_
_entity_poly.entity_id
_entity_poly.type
_entity_poly.pdbx_seq_one_letter_code
_entity_poly.pdbx_strand_id
1 'polypeptide(L)'
;YFCSGGLITDSADGATAGAFSMYKPTAFPTAAGATVTIEGWCARIADISDGLSNTAMFSEVRRTESSTRDATNILVPQGVAGAWDDLNPAAMAECTSYVAAAAGYAYLGNQYWRGATVWTSLYNHSLTPNSKVRGNCVNGTLYKGHIPARSYHTGGVNTTACDGSVRFVTDSVDPLVWKAYGTRAGGEALNLN
;
A
#
# COMPACT_ATOMS: atom_id res chain seq x y z
N TYR A 1 -8.25 -17.43 4.85
CA TYR A 1 -7.71 -16.28 5.58
C TYR A 1 -7.42 -15.19 4.56
N PHE A 2 -8.36 -14.26 4.40
CA PHE A 2 -8.23 -13.14 3.47
C PHE A 2 -7.88 -11.90 4.30
N CYS A 3 -6.63 -11.47 4.22
CA CYS A 3 -6.18 -10.18 4.72
C CYS A 3 -5.60 -9.45 3.50
N SER A 4 -6.33 -8.49 2.95
CA SER A 4 -5.83 -7.64 1.86
C SER A 4 -6.37 -6.24 2.06
N GLY A 5 -5.48 -5.27 2.23
CA GLY A 5 -5.80 -3.83 2.19
C GLY A 5 -5.04 -3.00 3.23
N GLY A 6 -4.08 -2.22 2.75
CA GLY A 6 -3.40 -1.21 3.56
C GLY A 6 -2.23 -1.75 4.38
N LEU A 7 -1.09 -1.98 3.72
CA LEU A 7 0.17 -2.18 4.41
C LEU A 7 0.69 -0.82 4.88
N ILE A 8 0.41 -0.44 6.14
CA ILE A 8 1.33 0.36 6.95
C ILE A 8 1.94 -0.63 7.94
N THR A 9 3.23 -0.94 7.76
CA THR A 9 3.96 -1.90 8.59
C THR A 9 5.32 -1.33 8.98
N ASP A 10 5.33 -0.66 10.13
CA ASP A 10 6.50 -0.48 11.01
C ASP A 10 6.05 0.00 12.40
N SER A 11 4.96 0.76 12.49
CA SER A 11 4.58 1.36 13.76
C SER A 11 4.16 0.32 14.80
N ALA A 12 4.91 0.28 15.91
CA ALA A 12 4.43 -0.30 17.17
C ALA A 12 3.17 0.42 17.70
N ASP A 13 2.86 1.57 17.12
CA ASP A 13 1.68 2.37 17.37
C ASP A 13 0.51 1.90 16.50
N GLY A 14 -0.44 1.21 17.12
CA GLY A 14 -1.68 0.76 16.49
C GLY A 14 -2.56 1.88 15.96
N ALA A 15 -2.28 3.15 16.29
CA ALA A 15 -3.02 4.31 15.82
C ALA A 15 -2.81 4.62 14.33
N THR A 16 -1.59 4.37 13.84
CA THR A 16 -1.17 4.68 12.47
C THR A 16 -1.35 3.51 11.50
N ALA A 17 -1.95 2.42 11.97
CA ALA A 17 -2.15 1.19 11.23
C ALA A 17 -3.52 1.20 10.51
N GLY A 18 -3.56 0.65 9.29
CA GLY A 18 -4.77 0.54 8.49
C GLY A 18 -5.61 -0.69 8.84
N ALA A 19 -6.81 -0.83 8.25
CA ALA A 19 -7.78 -1.87 8.59
C ALA A 19 -7.20 -3.30 8.62
N PHE A 20 -6.28 -3.63 7.70
CA PHE A 20 -5.63 -4.94 7.62
C PHE A 20 -4.12 -4.90 7.90
N SER A 21 -3.66 -3.92 8.69
CA SER A 21 -2.24 -3.84 9.08
C SER A 21 -1.74 -5.14 9.71
N MET A 22 -0.49 -5.46 9.42
CA MET A 22 0.16 -6.67 9.89
C MET A 22 1.11 -6.28 11.02
N TYR A 23 0.96 -6.91 12.20
CA TYR A 23 1.90 -6.68 13.30
C TYR A 23 3.17 -7.51 13.06
N LYS A 24 4.33 -6.96 13.39
CA LYS A 24 5.62 -7.67 13.34
C LYS A 24 6.00 -8.10 14.76
N PRO A 25 5.91 -9.39 15.12
CA PRO A 25 6.27 -9.83 16.47
C PRO A 25 7.79 -9.83 16.69
N THR A 26 8.58 -10.10 15.65
CA THR A 26 10.05 -10.23 15.74
C THR A 26 10.76 -9.82 14.44
N ALA A 27 12.06 -9.51 14.54
CA ALA A 27 12.93 -9.30 13.37
C ALA A 27 12.83 -10.47 12.37
N PHE A 28 13.00 -10.19 11.08
CA PHE A 28 13.12 -11.23 10.06
C PHE A 28 14.15 -12.25 10.53
N PRO A 29 13.84 -13.56 10.52
CA PRO A 29 14.82 -14.54 10.96
C PRO A 29 16.01 -14.47 9.99
N THR A 30 17.16 -14.06 10.52
CA THR A 30 18.45 -14.03 9.83
C THR A 30 19.03 -15.43 9.64
N ALA A 31 18.37 -16.47 10.17
CA ALA A 31 18.77 -17.86 10.03
C ALA A 31 18.23 -18.47 8.73
N ALA A 32 19.14 -19.03 7.93
CA ALA A 32 18.79 -19.85 6.77
C ALA A 32 17.84 -20.99 7.21
N GLY A 33 16.65 -21.07 6.61
CA GLY A 33 15.65 -22.11 6.89
C GLY A 33 14.50 -21.70 7.81
N ALA A 34 14.41 -20.44 8.24
CA ALA A 34 13.27 -20.00 9.03
C ALA A 34 12.02 -19.72 8.18
N THR A 35 10.90 -20.27 8.61
CA THR A 35 9.59 -20.08 7.97
C THR A 35 9.10 -18.64 8.20
N VAL A 36 8.84 -17.90 7.11
CA VAL A 36 8.20 -16.58 7.18
C VAL A 36 6.80 -16.76 7.77
N THR A 37 6.61 -16.35 9.02
CA THR A 37 5.29 -16.33 9.65
C THR A 37 4.72 -14.93 9.45
N ILE A 38 3.78 -14.84 8.51
CA ILE A 38 2.92 -13.69 8.36
C ILE A 38 1.84 -13.80 9.44
N GLU A 39 1.98 -13.06 10.54
CA GLU A 39 0.94 -12.99 11.55
C GLU A 39 -0.01 -11.83 11.19
N GLY A 40 -1.20 -12.19 10.70
CA GLY A 40 -2.25 -11.21 10.46
C GLY A 40 -2.76 -10.67 11.79
N TRP A 41 -2.86 -9.35 11.92
CA TRP A 41 -3.56 -8.78 13.07
C TRP A 41 -5.07 -8.96 12.87
N CYS A 42 -5.74 -9.53 13.88
CA CYS A 42 -7.19 -9.59 13.90
C CYS A 42 -7.76 -8.31 14.51
N ALA A 43 -8.11 -7.34 13.68
CA ALA A 43 -8.82 -6.13 14.08
C ALA A 43 -10.23 -6.45 14.59
N ARG A 44 -10.66 -5.81 15.67
CA ARG A 44 -12.08 -5.66 16.01
C ARG A 44 -12.62 -4.38 15.40
N ILE A 45 -13.91 -4.35 15.10
CA ILE A 45 -14.62 -3.13 14.68
C ILE A 45 -14.36 -1.97 15.65
N ALA A 46 -14.30 -2.27 16.95
CA ALA A 46 -14.04 -1.28 18.00
C ALA A 46 -12.62 -0.67 17.96
N ASP A 47 -11.68 -1.30 17.26
CA ASP A 47 -10.31 -0.80 17.16
C ASP A 47 -10.17 0.30 16.09
N ILE A 48 -11.23 0.56 15.30
CA ILE A 48 -11.30 1.61 14.27
C ILE A 48 -11.96 2.85 14.87
N SER A 49 -11.21 3.58 15.70
CA SER A 49 -11.72 4.72 16.45
C SER A 49 -11.98 5.96 15.59
N ASP A 50 -11.38 6.08 14.40
CA ASP A 50 -11.65 7.18 13.46
C ASP A 50 -13.03 7.06 12.80
N GLY A 51 -13.65 5.89 12.95
CA GLY A 51 -14.95 5.54 12.40
C GLY A 51 -14.83 4.67 11.15
N LEU A 52 -15.71 3.69 11.04
CA LEU A 52 -15.70 2.72 9.93
C LEU A 52 -15.88 3.39 8.56
N SER A 53 -16.63 4.48 8.52
CA SER A 53 -16.84 5.28 7.32
C SER A 53 -15.60 6.11 6.96
N ASN A 54 -14.68 6.35 7.89
CA ASN A 54 -13.50 7.19 7.70
C ASN A 54 -12.20 6.38 7.58
N THR A 55 -12.27 5.06 7.47
CA THR A 55 -11.08 4.22 7.31
C THR A 55 -11.20 3.38 6.05
N ALA A 56 -10.23 3.51 5.14
CA ALA A 56 -10.14 2.73 3.92
C ALA A 56 -9.90 1.24 4.22
N MET A 57 -10.59 0.40 3.47
CA MET A 57 -10.51 -1.05 3.55
C MET A 57 -9.92 -1.63 2.26
N PHE A 58 -10.48 -1.28 1.10
CA PHE A 58 -10.00 -1.73 -0.22
C PHE A 58 -9.94 -0.56 -1.19
N SER A 59 -8.99 -0.60 -2.14
CA SER A 59 -8.95 0.34 -3.26
C SER A 59 -8.51 -0.38 -4.53
N GLU A 60 -8.65 0.31 -5.64
CA GLU A 60 -8.30 -0.18 -6.96
C GLU A 60 -6.78 -0.21 -7.16
N VAL A 61 -6.31 -1.28 -7.80
CA VAL A 61 -4.97 -1.37 -8.37
C VAL A 61 -5.10 -1.71 -9.85
N ARG A 62 -4.30 -1.05 -10.69
CA ARG A 62 -4.26 -1.42 -12.11
C ARG A 62 -3.64 -2.79 -12.27
N ARG A 63 -4.38 -3.65 -12.97
CA ARG A 63 -3.94 -4.97 -13.40
C ARG A 63 -2.78 -4.83 -14.39
N THR A 64 -1.67 -5.53 -14.14
CA THR A 64 -0.63 -5.68 -15.15
C THR A 64 -1.16 -6.53 -16.31
N GLU A 65 -1.20 -5.95 -17.50
CA GLU A 65 -1.48 -6.67 -18.73
C GLU A 65 -0.27 -6.59 -19.67
N SER A 66 -0.08 -7.67 -20.42
CA SER A 66 1.06 -8.07 -21.26
C SER A 66 1.82 -6.99 -22.04
N SER A 67 3.11 -7.29 -22.30
CA SER A 67 4.13 -6.66 -23.16
C SER A 67 4.60 -5.24 -22.84
N THR A 68 3.77 -4.37 -22.27
CA THR A 68 4.18 -2.99 -21.96
C THR A 68 4.55 -2.87 -20.49
N ARG A 69 5.83 -2.67 -20.21
CA ARG A 69 6.33 -2.47 -18.84
C ARG A 69 6.51 -0.96 -18.63
N ASP A 70 5.67 -0.35 -17.81
CA ASP A 70 5.79 1.04 -17.39
C ASP A 70 5.69 1.20 -15.86
N ALA A 71 6.09 2.37 -15.36
CA ALA A 71 6.07 2.70 -13.93
C ALA A 71 4.73 2.43 -13.24
N THR A 72 3.62 2.58 -13.97
CA THR A 72 2.27 2.50 -13.43
C THR A 72 1.71 1.08 -13.39
N ASN A 73 2.34 0.14 -14.09
CA ASN A 73 1.76 -1.16 -14.37
C ASN A 73 2.62 -2.35 -13.95
N ILE A 74 3.89 -2.17 -13.58
CA ILE A 74 4.72 -3.25 -13.07
C ILE A 74 5.27 -2.95 -11.69
N LEU A 75 5.33 -3.97 -10.82
CA LEU A 75 6.03 -3.88 -9.55
C LEU A 75 7.52 -4.13 -9.74
N VAL A 76 8.34 -3.10 -9.49
CA VAL A 76 9.79 -3.18 -9.64
C VAL A 76 10.49 -3.29 -8.27
N PRO A 77 11.19 -4.40 -7.98
CA PRO A 77 12.13 -4.43 -6.85
C PRO A 77 13.32 -3.51 -7.12
N GLN A 78 13.49 -2.50 -6.28
CA GLN A 78 14.57 -1.52 -6.32
C GLN A 78 15.42 -1.66 -5.06
N GLY A 79 16.59 -2.26 -5.21
CA GLY A 79 17.55 -2.47 -4.13
C GLY A 79 18.42 -1.25 -3.85
N VAL A 80 17.83 -0.08 -3.62
CA VAL A 80 18.62 1.11 -3.23
C VAL A 80 18.62 1.22 -1.71
N ALA A 81 19.79 1.35 -1.12
CA ALA A 81 19.94 1.73 0.28
C ALA A 81 19.69 3.25 0.38
N GLY A 82 18.61 3.65 1.04
CA GLY A 82 18.28 5.04 1.30
C GLY A 82 17.50 5.21 2.60
N ALA A 83 17.08 6.44 2.87
CA ALA A 83 16.24 6.75 4.01
C ALA A 83 14.76 6.70 3.59
N TRP A 84 13.97 5.90 4.31
CA TRP A 84 12.52 5.84 4.17
C TRP A 84 11.89 6.93 5.04
N ASP A 85 11.16 7.85 4.40
CA ASP A 85 10.38 8.90 5.04
C ASP A 85 8.89 8.70 4.73
N ASP A 86 8.18 8.08 5.68
CA ASP A 86 6.74 7.83 5.58
C ASP A 86 5.91 9.14 5.58
N LEU A 87 6.48 10.21 6.15
CA LEU A 87 5.85 11.53 6.20
C LEU A 87 6.02 12.28 4.88
N ASN A 88 7.14 12.09 4.18
CA ASN A 88 7.39 12.65 2.85
C ASN A 88 7.81 11.61 1.78
N PRO A 89 6.85 10.81 1.28
CA PRO A 89 7.06 9.83 0.21
C PRO A 89 7.62 10.43 -1.09
N ALA A 90 7.37 11.73 -1.33
CA ALA A 90 7.91 12.42 -2.49
C ALA A 90 9.43 12.71 -2.37
N ALA A 91 9.98 12.78 -1.15
CA ALA A 91 11.38 13.07 -0.89
C ALA A 91 12.29 11.83 -0.75
N MET A 92 11.74 10.61 -0.74
CA MET A 92 12.53 9.40 -0.51
C MET A 92 13.49 9.08 -1.67
N ALA A 93 14.68 8.57 -1.41
CA ALA A 93 15.64 8.25 -2.47
C ALA A 93 15.39 6.87 -3.11
N GLU A 94 14.85 5.91 -2.36
CA GLU A 94 14.37 4.64 -2.91
C GLU A 94 13.15 4.84 -3.80
N CYS A 95 12.91 3.94 -4.75
CA CYS A 95 11.72 4.02 -5.60
C CYS A 95 11.60 5.27 -6.49
N THR A 96 12.70 6.01 -6.67
CA THR A 96 12.73 7.32 -7.35
C THR A 96 12.65 7.25 -8.86
N SER A 97 12.81 6.08 -9.48
CA SER A 97 12.80 5.99 -10.94
C SER A 97 12.37 4.61 -11.41
N TYR A 98 11.33 4.54 -12.23
CA TYR A 98 11.05 3.29 -12.95
C TYR A 98 12.21 2.97 -13.89
N VAL A 99 12.84 1.81 -13.69
CA VAL A 99 13.90 1.31 -14.57
C VAL A 99 13.29 0.27 -15.49
N ALA A 100 13.04 0.63 -16.76
CA ALA A 100 12.37 -0.27 -17.71
C ALA A 100 13.07 -1.61 -17.90
N ALA A 101 14.40 -1.62 -17.78
CA ALA A 101 15.24 -2.81 -17.89
C ALA A 101 15.31 -3.65 -16.60
N ALA A 102 14.78 -3.18 -15.47
CA ALA A 102 14.86 -3.93 -14.21
C ALA A 102 13.98 -5.18 -14.24
N ALA A 103 14.45 -6.25 -13.60
CA ALA A 103 13.60 -7.38 -13.26
C ALA A 103 12.40 -6.87 -12.45
N GLY A 104 11.20 -7.42 -12.71
CA GLY A 104 9.98 -6.91 -12.11
C GLY A 104 8.81 -7.85 -12.30
N TYR A 105 7.83 -7.75 -11.40
CA TYR A 105 6.68 -8.64 -11.36
C TYR A 105 5.55 -8.11 -12.24
N ALA A 106 5.40 -8.69 -13.44
CA ALA A 106 4.42 -8.27 -14.44
C ALA A 106 3.02 -8.89 -14.20
N TYR A 107 2.65 -9.06 -12.94
CA TYR A 107 1.39 -9.72 -12.53
C TYR A 107 0.74 -9.04 -11.32
N LEU A 108 0.95 -7.73 -11.15
CA LEU A 108 0.22 -6.93 -10.17
C LEU A 108 -1.28 -7.02 -10.46
N GLY A 109 -2.08 -7.25 -9.43
CA GLY A 109 -3.53 -7.44 -9.57
C GLY A 109 -3.97 -8.75 -10.26
N ASN A 110 -3.04 -9.60 -10.71
CA ASN A 110 -3.35 -10.86 -11.40
C ASN A 110 -3.33 -12.10 -10.52
N GLN A 111 -2.71 -12.02 -9.34
CA GLN A 111 -2.50 -13.18 -8.48
C GLN A 111 -2.75 -12.80 -7.03
N TYR A 112 -3.77 -13.43 -6.44
CA TYR A 112 -4.14 -13.25 -5.03
C TYR A 112 -3.60 -14.36 -4.11
N TRP A 113 -3.03 -15.43 -4.67
CA TRP A 113 -2.63 -16.64 -3.92
C TRP A 113 -1.12 -16.75 -3.63
N ARG A 114 -0.28 -15.90 -4.23
CA ARG A 114 1.18 -15.93 -4.03
C ARG A 114 1.58 -15.16 -2.77
N GLY A 115 1.65 -15.85 -1.64
CA GLY A 115 2.01 -15.25 -0.34
C GLY A 115 3.44 -14.69 -0.25
N ALA A 116 4.38 -15.15 -1.06
CA ALA A 116 5.78 -14.68 -1.02
C ALA A 116 6.00 -13.29 -1.62
N THR A 117 5.01 -12.73 -2.33
CA THR A 117 5.09 -11.39 -2.93
C THR A 117 3.78 -10.63 -2.69
N VAL A 118 3.39 -10.46 -1.42
CA VAL A 118 2.13 -9.78 -0.99
C VAL A 118 1.87 -8.45 -1.71
N TRP A 119 2.95 -7.75 -2.06
CA TRP A 119 2.95 -6.54 -2.86
C TRP A 119 2.24 -6.66 -4.22
N THR A 120 2.08 -7.85 -4.80
CA THR A 120 1.36 -8.00 -6.09
C THR A 120 -0.16 -7.97 -5.96
N SER A 121 -0.71 -7.95 -4.75
CA SER A 121 -2.16 -7.96 -4.49
C SER A 121 -2.63 -6.85 -3.55
N LEU A 122 -1.73 -5.94 -3.16
CA LEU A 122 -1.99 -4.89 -2.17
C LEU A 122 -1.79 -3.49 -2.77
N TYR A 123 -2.24 -2.49 -2.02
CA TYR A 123 -1.94 -1.07 -2.24
C TYR A 123 -1.63 -0.40 -0.89
N ASN A 124 -1.11 0.83 -0.94
CA ASN A 124 -0.94 1.69 0.23
C ASN A 124 -1.22 3.17 -0.06
N HIS A 125 -1.34 3.97 1.00
CA HIS A 125 -1.71 5.40 0.95
C HIS A 125 -0.48 6.33 0.88
N SER A 126 0.69 5.78 0.54
CA SER A 126 1.94 6.56 0.50
C SER A 126 1.95 7.63 -0.59
N LEU A 127 1.17 7.45 -1.65
CA LEU A 127 1.02 8.41 -2.74
C LEU A 127 -0.46 8.53 -3.08
N THR A 128 -0.85 9.70 -3.58
CA THR A 128 -2.23 9.97 -4.02
C THR A 128 -2.68 9.03 -5.14
N PRO A 129 -4.00 8.89 -5.35
CA PRO A 129 -4.55 8.10 -6.45
C PRO A 129 -3.91 8.44 -7.79
N ASN A 130 -3.64 7.39 -8.58
CA ASN A 130 -3.03 7.47 -9.91
C ASN A 130 -1.68 8.23 -9.98
N SER A 131 -1.02 8.47 -8.84
CA SER A 131 0.22 9.25 -8.80
C SER A 131 1.26 8.77 -9.82
N LYS A 132 1.81 9.73 -10.56
CA LYS A 132 2.88 9.54 -11.53
C LYS A 132 4.26 9.91 -10.98
N VAL A 133 4.29 10.43 -9.75
CA VAL A 133 5.55 10.83 -9.07
C VAL A 133 6.49 9.63 -9.00
N ARG A 134 5.95 8.43 -8.72
CA ARG A 134 6.69 7.18 -8.67
C ARG A 134 5.87 6.04 -9.26
N GLY A 135 6.58 5.02 -9.76
CA GLY A 135 5.98 3.77 -10.18
C GLY A 135 5.72 2.81 -9.01
N ASN A 136 5.12 1.65 -9.30
CA ASN A 136 4.97 0.61 -8.29
C ASN A 136 6.33 -0.02 -8.02
N CYS A 137 6.77 -0.01 -6.77
CA CYS A 137 8.10 -0.43 -6.41
C CYS A 137 8.17 -0.98 -4.98
N VAL A 138 9.17 -1.80 -4.73
CA VAL A 138 9.49 -2.33 -3.40
C VAL A 138 11.00 -2.34 -3.21
N ASN A 139 11.46 -2.24 -1.98
CA ASN A 139 12.87 -2.33 -1.67
C ASN A 139 13.42 -3.76 -1.85
N GLY A 140 14.75 -3.91 -1.85
CA GLY A 140 15.39 -5.22 -2.04
C GLY A 140 15.06 -6.27 -0.98
N THR A 141 14.58 -5.87 0.20
CA THR A 141 14.16 -6.78 1.27
C THR A 141 12.66 -7.07 1.27
N LEU A 142 11.90 -6.49 0.31
CA LEU A 142 10.43 -6.55 0.25
C LEU A 142 9.74 -6.04 1.53
N TYR A 143 10.42 -5.21 2.32
CA TYR A 143 9.92 -4.67 3.57
C TYR A 143 9.11 -3.38 3.37
N LYS A 144 9.50 -2.56 2.39
CA LYS A 144 8.89 -1.25 2.13
C LYS A 144 8.69 -1.05 0.65
N GLY A 145 7.70 -0.25 0.26
CA GLY A 145 7.39 -0.02 -1.14
C GLY A 145 6.23 0.95 -1.36
N HIS A 146 6.12 1.41 -2.59
CA HIS A 146 4.98 2.20 -3.06
C HIS A 146 4.14 1.39 -4.00
N ILE A 147 2.88 1.24 -3.65
CA ILE A 147 1.86 0.75 -4.56
C ILE A 147 0.65 1.65 -4.38
N PRO A 148 0.63 2.82 -5.04
CA PRO A 148 -0.52 3.71 -4.96
C PRO A 148 -1.78 3.01 -5.46
N ALA A 149 -2.92 3.47 -4.96
CA ALA A 149 -4.19 3.19 -5.60
C ALA A 149 -4.16 3.69 -7.05
N ARG A 150 -4.61 2.86 -7.99
CA ARG A 150 -4.62 3.18 -9.41
C ARG A 150 -5.85 2.61 -10.08
N SER A 151 -6.44 3.39 -10.98
CA SER A 151 -7.61 3.05 -11.76
C SER A 151 -7.43 3.35 -13.25
N TYR A 152 -8.32 2.80 -14.06
CA TYR A 152 -8.56 3.25 -15.43
C TYR A 152 -9.59 4.38 -15.48
N HIS A 153 -10.24 4.70 -14.37
CA HIS A 153 -11.15 5.85 -14.27
C HIS A 153 -10.37 7.16 -14.38
N THR A 154 -10.93 8.11 -15.13
CA THR A 154 -10.35 9.45 -15.28
C THR A 154 -10.48 10.22 -13.97
N GLY A 155 -9.35 10.70 -13.44
CA GLY A 155 -9.32 11.67 -12.34
C GLY A 155 -9.47 11.10 -10.94
N GLY A 156 -9.46 9.77 -10.76
CA GLY A 156 -9.53 9.18 -9.43
C GLY A 156 -9.58 7.66 -9.39
N VAL A 157 -9.88 7.13 -8.20
CA VAL A 157 -10.04 5.71 -7.88
C VAL A 157 -11.30 5.50 -7.05
N ASN A 158 -11.93 4.33 -7.17
CA ASN A 158 -12.92 3.93 -6.17
C ASN A 158 -12.21 3.28 -4.98
N THR A 159 -12.63 3.66 -3.78
CA THR A 159 -12.13 3.12 -2.52
C THR A 159 -13.29 2.75 -1.61
N THR A 160 -13.24 1.55 -1.03
CA THR A 160 -14.22 1.03 -0.09
C THR A 160 -13.76 1.32 1.34
N ALA A 161 -14.62 1.90 2.17
CA ALA A 161 -14.37 2.08 3.60
C ALA A 161 -14.74 0.84 4.42
N CYS A 162 -14.37 0.83 5.70
CA CYS A 162 -14.63 -0.30 6.61
C CYS A 162 -16.13 -0.52 6.91
N ASP A 163 -16.99 0.47 6.68
CA ASP A 163 -18.45 0.34 6.74
C ASP A 163 -19.06 -0.24 5.45
N GLY A 164 -18.23 -0.53 4.44
CA GLY A 164 -18.65 -1.02 3.13
C GLY A 164 -19.09 0.06 2.14
N SER A 165 -19.10 1.34 2.53
CA SER A 165 -19.37 2.43 1.60
C SER A 165 -18.26 2.57 0.56
N VAL A 166 -18.64 2.91 -0.68
CA VAL A 166 -17.69 3.15 -1.77
C VAL A 166 -17.65 4.64 -2.05
N ARG A 167 -16.44 5.19 -2.16
CA ARG A 167 -16.19 6.58 -2.49
C ARG A 167 -15.26 6.69 -3.67
N PHE A 168 -15.56 7.65 -4.55
CA PHE A 168 -14.63 8.07 -5.57
C PHE A 168 -13.68 9.11 -4.96
N VAL A 169 -12.38 8.84 -4.98
CA VAL A 169 -11.34 9.73 -4.43
C VAL A 169 -10.53 10.27 -5.59
N THR A 170 -10.37 11.60 -5.64
CA THR A 170 -9.75 12.28 -6.78
C THR A 170 -8.22 12.14 -6.76
N ASP A 171 -7.59 12.25 -7.93
CA ASP A 171 -6.12 12.27 -8.05
C ASP A 171 -5.48 13.46 -7.31
N SER A 172 -6.26 14.53 -7.11
CA SER A 172 -5.89 15.79 -6.47
C SER A 172 -6.18 15.86 -4.97
N VAL A 173 -6.65 14.76 -4.36
CA VAL A 173 -6.88 14.70 -2.91
C VAL A 173 -5.64 15.16 -2.15
N ASP A 174 -5.84 15.89 -1.06
CA ASP A 174 -4.73 16.29 -0.19
C ASP A 174 -3.98 15.02 0.27
N PRO A 175 -2.65 14.92 0.04
CA PRO A 175 -1.88 13.75 0.43
C PRO A 175 -1.96 13.40 1.92
N LEU A 176 -2.12 14.39 2.80
CA LEU A 176 -2.26 14.16 4.24
C LEU A 176 -3.63 13.53 4.54
N VAL A 177 -4.69 14.03 3.91
CA VAL A 177 -6.03 13.45 4.07
C VAL A 177 -6.09 12.04 3.51
N TRP A 178 -5.45 11.78 2.37
CA TRP A 178 -5.37 10.43 1.81
C TRP A 178 -4.61 9.45 2.72
N LYS A 179 -3.53 9.89 3.36
CA LYS A 179 -2.81 9.09 4.35
C LYS A 179 -3.66 8.81 5.58
N ALA A 180 -4.33 9.83 6.11
CA ALA A 180 -5.25 9.71 7.24
C ALA A 180 -6.39 8.73 6.94
N TYR A 181 -6.93 8.73 5.72
CA TYR A 181 -7.93 7.74 5.32
C TYR A 181 -7.41 6.30 5.37
N GLY A 182 -6.08 6.11 5.30
CA GLY A 182 -5.43 4.83 5.45
C GLY A 182 -5.17 4.37 6.88
N THR A 183 -5.42 5.22 7.90
CA THR A 183 -5.23 4.90 9.32
C THR A 183 -6.59 4.61 9.99
N ARG A 184 -6.55 3.94 11.15
CA ARG A 184 -7.76 3.55 11.91
C ARG A 184 -8.01 4.41 13.15
N ALA A 185 -6.98 5.10 13.63
CA ALA A 185 -6.97 5.79 14.92
C ALA A 185 -6.08 7.08 14.91
N GLY A 186 -5.92 7.71 13.75
CA GLY A 186 -5.21 8.99 13.58
C GLY A 186 -6.02 10.23 13.99
N GLY A 187 -7.33 10.10 14.20
CA GLY A 187 -8.21 11.14 14.73
C GLY A 187 -8.46 12.31 13.78
N GLU A 188 -8.07 12.20 12.51
CA GLU A 188 -8.18 13.30 11.55
C GLU A 188 -9.58 13.41 10.94
N ALA A 189 -10.06 14.63 10.74
CA ALA A 189 -11.27 14.88 9.97
C ALA A 189 -10.96 14.76 8.46
N LEU A 190 -11.71 13.93 7.74
CA LEU A 190 -11.45 13.64 6.33
C LEU A 190 -12.30 14.50 5.39
N ASN A 191 -11.63 15.13 4.43
CA ASN A 191 -12.27 15.66 3.22
C ASN A 191 -11.61 15.04 1.98
N LEU A 192 -12.25 14.01 1.43
CA LEU A 192 -11.68 13.17 0.36
C LEU A 192 -11.87 13.74 -1.06
N ASN A 193 -12.39 14.97 -1.19
CA ASN A 193 -12.72 15.62 -2.46
C ASN A 193 -11.94 16.91 -2.68
#